data_AF-A0A6I2Y9D3-F1
#
_entry.id   AF-A0A6I2Y9D3-F1
#
_cell.length_a   1.000
_cell.length_b   1.000
_cell.length_c   1.000
_cell.angle_alpha   90.00
_cell.angle_beta   90.00
_cell.angle_gamma   90.00
#
_symmetry.space_group_name_H-M   'P 1'
#
loop_
_entity.id
_entity.type
_entity.pdbx_description
1 polymer ?
#
loop_
_entity_poly.entity_id
_entity_poly.type
_entity_poly.pdbx_seq_one_letter_code
_entity_poly.pdbx_strand_id
1 'polypeptide(L)'
;MWAYIAAYEMPNDQPGELAERVHIDYPVEIDKMIGLGSAPTHRFQSLFAHPGEIQGYEKVLVWAHWAWFTVPHGTAVYVLMRRRDMFPKAAFMTYAVFDIGALIYWLAPTAPPWYAAEQGRFDDGQTPRIRRMMIEYGAQFWKDHWGPLYSSLAGNPFAAMPSLHFATSVMAAKILRRTGKVAGAIGWGYTGTLGVALVYLGEHYVIDLIAGAALAEGVWRIAGPLAPVGQSIGAAVNGLQRRAAANG
;
A
#
# COMPACT_ATOMS: atom_id res chain seq x y z
N MET A 1 2.22 8.83 16.61
CA MET A 1 3.55 8.40 16.16
C MET A 1 4.04 7.10 16.82
N TRP A 2 3.31 6.53 17.78
CA TRP A 2 3.58 5.19 18.34
C TRP A 2 3.09 4.05 17.43
N ALA A 3 2.06 4.28 16.60
CA ALA A 3 1.59 3.33 15.60
C ALA A 3 2.57 3.11 14.44
N TYR A 4 3.46 4.06 14.15
CA TYR A 4 4.46 3.94 13.09
C TYR A 4 5.56 2.93 13.47
N ILE A 5 5.94 2.91 14.75
CA ILE A 5 6.90 1.94 15.30
C ILE A 5 6.19 0.61 15.54
N ALA A 6 4.97 0.60 16.08
CA ALA A 6 4.21 -0.65 16.21
C ALA A 6 3.90 -1.31 14.84
N ALA A 7 3.65 -0.56 13.77
CA ALA A 7 3.40 -1.19 12.46
C ALA A 7 4.65 -1.78 11.80
N TYR A 8 5.86 -1.33 12.19
CA TYR A 8 7.14 -1.83 11.67
C TYR A 8 7.87 -2.76 12.66
N GLU A 9 7.53 -2.67 13.94
CA GLU A 9 8.06 -3.43 15.09
C GLU A 9 6.91 -3.94 15.96
N MET A 10 5.83 -4.49 15.38
CA MET A 10 4.90 -5.30 16.18
C MET A 10 5.66 -6.57 16.61
N PRO A 11 5.42 -7.02 17.85
CA PRO A 11 6.38 -7.79 18.62
C PRO A 11 6.62 -9.14 17.95
N ASN A 12 7.84 -9.36 17.46
CA ASN A 12 8.33 -10.65 16.99
C ASN A 12 7.45 -11.31 15.93
N ASP A 13 7.44 -10.77 14.71
CA ASP A 13 7.11 -11.54 13.51
C ASP A 13 8.10 -12.72 13.42
N GLN A 14 7.80 -13.84 14.09
CA GLN A 14 8.34 -15.13 13.67
C GLN A 14 7.65 -15.42 12.33
N PRO A 15 8.36 -15.38 11.19
CA PRO A 15 7.73 -15.54 9.88
C PRO A 15 6.93 -16.85 9.77
N GLY A 16 7.29 -17.85 10.58
CA GLY A 16 6.58 -19.12 10.73
C GLY A 16 5.18 -19.00 11.34
N GLU A 17 4.99 -18.24 12.43
CA GLU A 17 3.69 -18.13 13.10
C GLU A 17 2.67 -17.33 12.26
N LEU A 18 3.15 -16.35 11.50
CA LEU A 18 2.33 -15.61 10.54
C LEU A 18 1.94 -16.46 9.32
N ALA A 19 2.86 -17.30 8.82
CA ALA A 19 2.58 -18.23 7.74
C ALA A 19 1.52 -19.28 8.10
N GLU A 20 1.36 -19.63 9.38
CA GLU A 20 0.31 -20.57 9.83
C GLU A 20 -1.09 -19.94 9.85
N ARG A 21 -1.20 -18.61 9.99
CA ARG A 21 -2.49 -17.90 10.09
C ARG A 21 -2.88 -17.16 8.82
N VAL A 22 -1.97 -17.08 7.85
CA VAL A 22 -2.21 -16.33 6.62
C VAL A 22 -3.33 -16.94 5.80
N HIS A 23 -4.25 -16.10 5.36
CA HIS A 23 -5.30 -16.51 4.46
C HIS A 23 -4.80 -16.47 3.01
N ILE A 24 -4.90 -17.62 2.32
CA ILE A 24 -4.39 -17.79 0.95
C ILE A 24 -5.53 -17.98 -0.04
N ASP A 25 -6.55 -18.77 0.31
CA ASP A 25 -7.47 -19.31 -0.69
C ASP A 25 -8.55 -18.31 -1.11
N TYR A 26 -9.14 -17.57 -0.17
CA TYR A 26 -10.21 -16.64 -0.50
C TYR A 26 -9.77 -15.51 -1.46
N PRO A 27 -8.59 -14.85 -1.34
CA PRO A 27 -8.24 -13.78 -2.27
C PRO A 27 -8.02 -14.34 -3.69
N VAL A 28 -7.44 -15.55 -3.81
CA VAL A 28 -7.28 -16.24 -5.09
C VAL A 28 -8.62 -16.49 -5.77
N GLU A 29 -9.59 -17.05 -5.04
CA GLU A 29 -10.89 -17.39 -5.61
C GLU A 29 -11.68 -16.14 -6.01
N ILE A 30 -11.65 -15.07 -5.20
CA ILE A 30 -12.28 -13.79 -5.56
C ILE A 30 -11.63 -13.21 -6.81
N ASP A 31 -10.29 -13.21 -6.91
CA ASP A 31 -9.62 -12.65 -8.08
C ASP A 31 -9.83 -13.49 -9.34
N LYS A 32 -9.94 -14.82 -9.21
CA LYS A 32 -10.38 -15.69 -10.33
C LYS A 32 -11.78 -15.31 -10.78
N MET A 33 -12.71 -15.03 -9.87
CA MET A 33 -14.05 -14.55 -10.24
C MET A 33 -13.99 -13.20 -10.97
N ILE A 34 -13.22 -12.24 -10.45
CA ILE A 34 -13.01 -10.92 -11.09
C ILE A 34 -12.40 -11.09 -12.48
N GLY A 35 -11.43 -11.99 -12.61
CA GLY A 35 -10.75 -12.28 -13.87
C GLY A 35 -11.48 -13.28 -14.78
N LEU A 36 -12.70 -13.69 -14.46
CA LEU A 36 -13.51 -14.62 -15.25
C LEU A 36 -12.83 -15.99 -15.45
N GLY A 37 -12.44 -16.62 -14.35
CA GLY A 37 -11.84 -17.96 -14.30
C GLY A 37 -10.32 -18.00 -14.22
N SER A 38 -9.62 -16.88 -14.41
CA SER A 38 -8.17 -16.78 -14.22
C SER A 38 -7.83 -15.47 -13.54
N ALA A 39 -7.02 -15.52 -12.48
CA ALA A 39 -6.67 -14.32 -11.74
C ALA A 39 -5.95 -13.28 -12.63
N PRO A 40 -6.26 -11.98 -12.52
CA PRO A 40 -5.69 -10.93 -13.34
C PRO A 40 -4.15 -10.93 -13.38
N THR A 41 -3.47 -11.11 -12.24
CA THR A 41 -2.00 -11.25 -12.18
C THR A 41 -1.50 -12.37 -13.08
N HIS A 42 -2.11 -13.55 -12.99
CA HIS A 42 -1.74 -14.72 -13.78
C HIS A 42 -1.92 -14.43 -15.28
N ARG A 43 -3.08 -13.91 -15.66
CA ARG A 43 -3.37 -13.54 -17.05
C ARG A 43 -2.42 -12.47 -17.58
N PHE A 44 -2.08 -11.46 -16.79
CA PHE A 44 -1.16 -10.41 -17.22
C PHE A 44 0.23 -10.98 -17.51
N GLN A 45 0.79 -11.75 -16.58
CA GLN A 45 2.10 -12.32 -16.79
C GLN A 45 2.11 -13.37 -17.91
N SER A 46 1.06 -14.19 -18.05
CA SER A 46 0.98 -15.16 -19.15
C SER A 46 0.93 -14.51 -20.54
N LEU A 47 0.35 -13.30 -20.65
CA LEU A 47 0.19 -12.61 -21.93
C LEU A 47 1.37 -11.70 -22.27
N PHE A 48 2.01 -11.10 -21.27
CA PHE A 48 2.96 -9.99 -21.49
C PHE A 48 4.36 -10.25 -20.94
N ALA A 49 4.52 -11.11 -19.92
CA ALA A 49 5.81 -11.34 -19.32
C ALA A 49 6.67 -12.25 -20.22
N HIS A 50 7.93 -11.85 -20.43
CA HIS A 50 8.89 -12.62 -21.21
C HIS A 50 9.90 -13.29 -20.27
N PRO A 51 9.95 -14.63 -20.19
CA PRO A 51 10.87 -15.31 -19.29
C PRO A 51 12.33 -14.87 -19.48
N GLY A 52 13.02 -14.56 -18.38
CA GLY A 52 14.45 -14.20 -18.40
C GLY A 52 14.79 -12.75 -18.75
N GLU A 53 13.81 -11.95 -19.19
CA GLU A 53 14.03 -10.54 -19.53
C GLU A 53 13.03 -9.63 -18.79
N ILE A 54 13.50 -8.43 -18.40
CA ILE A 54 12.64 -7.37 -17.84
C ILE A 54 12.49 -6.28 -18.91
N GLN A 55 11.28 -6.16 -19.44
CA GLN A 55 10.92 -5.25 -20.51
C GLN A 55 10.89 -3.79 -20.01
N GLY A 56 11.02 -2.83 -20.94
CA GLY A 56 11.07 -1.41 -20.58
C GLY A 56 9.86 -0.91 -19.79
N TYR A 57 8.66 -1.39 -20.13
CA TYR A 57 7.43 -1.03 -19.40
C TYR A 57 7.37 -1.69 -18.01
N GLU A 58 7.90 -2.91 -17.85
CA GLU A 58 7.98 -3.59 -16.55
C GLU A 58 8.89 -2.82 -15.59
N LYS A 59 9.97 -2.23 -16.10
CA LYS A 59 10.82 -1.30 -15.31
C LYS A 59 10.01 -0.10 -14.82
N VAL A 60 9.15 0.47 -15.66
CA VAL A 60 8.27 1.58 -15.25
C VAL A 60 7.32 1.14 -14.14
N LEU A 61 6.75 -0.07 -14.22
CA LEU A 61 5.88 -0.60 -13.17
C LEU A 61 6.65 -0.82 -11.86
N VAL A 62 7.85 -1.40 -11.91
CA VAL A 62 8.71 -1.57 -10.72
C VAL A 62 9.07 -0.22 -10.11
N TRP A 63 9.45 0.77 -10.91
CA TRP A 63 9.74 2.11 -10.43
C TRP A 63 8.52 2.82 -9.86
N ALA A 64 7.33 2.62 -10.44
CA ALA A 64 6.09 3.16 -9.88
C ALA A 64 5.81 2.58 -8.48
N HIS A 65 6.08 1.29 -8.30
CA HIS A 65 6.01 0.64 -6.99
C HIS A 65 7.05 1.20 -6.01
N TRP A 66 8.33 1.33 -6.38
CA TRP A 66 9.34 1.89 -5.46
C TRP A 66 9.09 3.37 -5.13
N ALA A 67 8.61 4.15 -6.10
CA ALA A 67 8.28 5.56 -5.90
C ALA A 67 7.18 5.74 -4.84
N TRP A 68 6.37 4.71 -4.56
CA TRP A 68 5.31 4.75 -3.56
C TRP A 68 5.78 5.24 -2.19
N PHE A 69 6.97 4.86 -1.74
CA PHE A 69 7.52 5.32 -0.46
C PHE A 69 7.59 6.84 -0.36
N THR A 70 7.70 7.55 -1.49
CA THR A 70 7.74 9.00 -1.53
C THR A 70 6.37 9.66 -1.65
N VAL A 71 5.34 8.96 -2.12
CA VAL A 71 4.04 9.56 -2.46
C VAL A 71 3.22 10.06 -1.27
N PRO A 72 3.00 9.29 -0.18
CA PRO A 72 2.19 9.79 0.94
C PRO A 72 2.89 10.96 1.64
N HIS A 73 4.19 10.85 1.88
CA HIS A 73 4.99 11.89 2.54
C HIS A 73 5.19 13.11 1.63
N GLY A 74 5.52 12.90 0.35
CA GLY A 74 5.66 13.95 -0.65
C GLY A 74 4.37 14.72 -0.85
N THR A 75 3.21 14.05 -0.82
CA THR A 75 1.90 14.71 -0.85
C THR A 75 1.69 15.58 0.38
N ALA A 76 2.00 15.08 1.59
CA ALA A 76 1.88 15.85 2.81
C ALA A 76 2.78 17.10 2.79
N VAL A 77 4.04 16.96 2.37
CA VAL A 77 4.99 18.07 2.21
C VAL A 77 4.50 19.06 1.16
N TYR A 78 4.04 18.59 0.00
CA TYR A 78 3.49 19.43 -1.06
C TYR A 78 2.30 20.26 -0.57
N VAL A 79 1.37 19.64 0.17
CA VAL A 79 0.24 20.35 0.78
C VAL A 79 0.73 21.35 1.83
N LEU A 80 1.70 20.99 2.68
CA LEU A 80 2.30 21.92 3.64
C LEU A 80 2.94 23.15 2.94
N MET A 81 3.50 22.98 1.75
CA MET A 81 4.11 24.09 1.01
C MET A 81 3.07 24.93 0.27
N ARG A 82 2.04 24.31 -0.33
CA ARG A 82 1.11 24.99 -1.24
C ARG A 82 -0.22 25.42 -0.60
N ARG A 83 -0.68 24.67 0.40
CA ARG A 83 -2.00 24.78 1.04
C ARG A 83 -1.91 24.39 2.51
N ARG A 84 -1.16 25.20 3.29
CA ARG A 84 -0.96 25.00 4.74
C ARG A 84 -2.25 24.83 5.52
N ASP A 85 -3.31 25.51 5.09
CA ASP A 85 -4.67 25.40 5.64
C ASP A 85 -5.24 23.97 5.57
N MET A 86 -4.84 23.20 4.57
CA MET A 86 -5.31 21.83 4.37
C MET A 86 -4.41 20.77 5.02
N PHE A 87 -3.19 21.14 5.44
CA PHE A 87 -2.17 20.19 5.89
C PHE A 87 -2.62 19.29 7.04
N PRO A 88 -3.20 19.80 8.15
CA PRO A 88 -3.59 18.94 9.27
C PRO A 88 -4.59 17.85 8.86
N LYS A 89 -5.58 18.23 8.03
CA LYS A 89 -6.59 17.28 7.53
C LYS A 89 -5.97 16.28 6.56
N ALA A 90 -5.10 16.74 5.66
CA ALA A 90 -4.40 15.86 4.71
C ALA A 90 -3.54 14.83 5.42
N ALA A 91 -2.71 15.26 6.39
CA ALA A 91 -1.88 14.37 7.19
C ALA A 91 -2.75 13.38 7.98
N PHE A 92 -3.79 13.84 8.67
CA PHE A 92 -4.71 12.98 9.41
C PHE A 92 -5.33 11.89 8.52
N MET A 93 -5.88 12.26 7.35
CA MET A 93 -6.51 11.29 6.45
C MET A 93 -5.51 10.27 5.90
N THR A 94 -4.31 10.70 5.51
CA THR A 94 -3.27 9.80 5.01
C THR A 94 -2.84 8.80 6.08
N TYR A 95 -2.53 9.26 7.29
CA TYR A 95 -2.10 8.38 8.38
C TYR A 95 -3.23 7.52 8.95
N ALA A 96 -4.48 8.02 8.96
CA ALA A 96 -5.63 7.20 9.35
C ALA A 96 -5.85 6.03 8.40
N VAL A 97 -5.71 6.23 7.08
CA VAL A 97 -5.75 5.11 6.11
C VAL A 97 -4.64 4.11 6.41
N PHE A 98 -3.43 4.58 6.66
CA PHE A 98 -2.29 3.72 6.98
C PHE A 98 -2.52 2.91 8.27
N ASP A 99 -2.86 3.58 9.37
CA ASP A 99 -3.03 2.95 10.68
C ASP A 99 -4.19 1.94 10.70
N ILE A 100 -5.33 2.27 10.04
CA ILE A 100 -6.46 1.35 9.94
C ILE A 100 -6.10 0.14 9.05
N GLY A 101 -5.39 0.36 7.94
CA GLY A 101 -4.94 -0.76 7.10
C GLY A 101 -3.95 -1.67 7.82
N ALA A 102 -3.01 -1.12 8.57
CA ALA A 102 -2.08 -1.89 9.40
C ALA A 102 -2.82 -2.71 10.48
N LEU A 103 -3.87 -2.15 11.09
CA LEU A 103 -4.73 -2.90 12.01
C LEU A 103 -5.43 -4.06 11.32
N ILE A 104 -5.92 -3.87 10.09
CA ILE A 104 -6.56 -4.95 9.32
C ILE A 104 -5.55 -6.05 8.97
N TYR A 105 -4.31 -5.71 8.61
CA TYR A 105 -3.26 -6.70 8.37
C TYR A 105 -3.02 -7.59 9.58
N TRP A 106 -3.04 -7.00 10.78
CA TRP A 106 -2.89 -7.76 12.01
C TRP A 106 -4.08 -8.70 12.28
N LEU A 107 -5.30 -8.23 12.00
CA LEU A 107 -6.52 -9.01 12.24
C LEU A 107 -6.77 -10.11 11.21
N ALA A 108 -6.37 -9.88 9.96
CA ALA A 108 -6.65 -10.74 8.81
C ALA A 108 -5.44 -10.79 7.86
N PRO A 109 -4.32 -11.41 8.27
CA PRO A 109 -3.14 -11.56 7.42
C PRO A 109 -3.53 -12.30 6.14
N THR A 110 -3.17 -11.72 5.00
CA THR A 110 -3.63 -12.17 3.68
C THR A 110 -2.43 -12.28 2.76
N ALA A 111 -2.24 -13.48 2.21
CA ALA A 111 -1.11 -13.77 1.35
C ALA A 111 -1.22 -12.97 0.04
N PRO A 112 -0.10 -12.49 -0.53
CA PRO A 112 -0.07 -11.91 -1.87
C PRO A 112 -0.10 -12.97 -2.99
N PRO A 113 -0.35 -12.57 -4.26
CA PRO A 113 -0.39 -13.50 -5.40
C PRO A 113 0.87 -14.34 -5.56
N TRP A 114 2.05 -13.72 -5.44
CA TRP A 114 3.31 -14.46 -5.58
C TRP A 114 3.45 -15.60 -4.56
N TYR A 115 3.01 -15.39 -3.31
CA TYR A 115 3.12 -16.40 -2.26
C TYR A 115 2.12 -17.52 -2.49
N ALA A 116 0.89 -17.19 -2.86
CA ALA A 116 -0.10 -18.19 -3.23
C ALA A 116 0.34 -19.04 -4.43
N ALA A 117 1.11 -18.49 -5.38
CA ALA A 117 1.73 -19.24 -6.46
C ALA A 117 2.82 -20.19 -5.98
N GLU A 118 3.67 -19.78 -5.02
CA GLU A 118 4.65 -20.67 -4.39
C GLU A 118 3.98 -21.84 -3.65
N GLN A 119 2.76 -21.63 -3.14
CA GLN A 119 1.91 -22.65 -2.51
C GLN A 119 1.07 -23.47 -3.52
N GLY A 120 1.28 -23.30 -4.83
CA GLY A 120 0.63 -24.09 -5.88
C GLY A 120 -0.83 -23.70 -6.17
N ARG A 121 -1.32 -22.55 -5.71
CA ARG A 121 -2.75 -22.15 -5.84
C ARG A 121 -3.15 -21.61 -7.23
N PHE A 122 -2.16 -21.38 -8.09
CA PHE A 122 -2.35 -21.03 -9.51
C PHE A 122 -1.86 -22.12 -10.46
N ASP A 123 -1.43 -23.27 -9.93
CA ASP A 123 -0.80 -24.30 -10.74
C ASP A 123 -1.84 -25.03 -11.60
N ASP A 124 -1.89 -24.68 -12.89
CA ASP A 124 -2.65 -25.37 -13.93
C ASP A 124 -1.78 -26.41 -14.69
N GLY A 125 -0.55 -26.64 -14.21
CA GLY A 125 0.41 -27.55 -14.82
C GLY A 125 1.04 -27.02 -16.10
N GLN A 126 0.78 -25.77 -16.51
CA GLN A 126 1.25 -25.22 -17.78
C GLN A 126 2.00 -23.88 -17.67
N THR A 127 2.01 -23.22 -16.51
CA THR A 127 2.43 -21.81 -16.44
C THR A 127 3.71 -21.58 -15.63
N PRO A 128 4.63 -20.67 -16.05
CA PRO A 128 5.71 -20.20 -15.20
C PRO A 128 5.15 -19.61 -13.91
N ARG A 129 5.77 -19.95 -12.77
CA ARG A 129 5.47 -19.32 -11.47
C ARG A 129 5.37 -17.80 -11.63
N ILE A 130 4.40 -17.17 -10.96
CA ILE A 130 4.27 -15.70 -10.92
C ILE A 130 5.65 -15.11 -10.63
N ARG A 131 6.19 -14.38 -11.62
CA ARG A 131 7.54 -13.82 -11.59
C ARG A 131 7.65 -12.76 -10.49
N ARG A 132 8.74 -12.82 -9.74
CA ARG A 132 9.08 -11.84 -8.70
C ARG A 132 9.89 -10.70 -9.31
N MET A 133 9.29 -9.97 -10.24
CA MET A 133 10.00 -8.96 -11.05
C MET A 133 10.60 -7.83 -10.20
N MET A 134 10.00 -7.50 -9.06
CA MET A 134 10.58 -6.57 -8.08
C MET A 134 11.94 -7.03 -7.57
N ILE A 135 12.09 -8.34 -7.32
CA ILE A 135 13.34 -8.96 -6.86
C ILE A 135 14.32 -9.13 -8.03
N GLU A 136 13.85 -9.63 -9.17
CA GLU A 136 14.66 -9.85 -10.37
C GLU A 136 15.30 -8.55 -10.85
N TYR A 137 14.49 -7.50 -11.05
CA TYR A 137 14.99 -6.19 -11.48
C TYR A 137 15.75 -5.47 -10.37
N GLY A 138 15.36 -5.65 -9.10
CA GLY A 138 16.09 -5.14 -7.95
C GLY A 138 17.54 -5.61 -7.93
N ALA A 139 17.75 -6.93 -8.05
CA ALA A 139 19.07 -7.53 -8.14
C ALA A 139 19.85 -7.05 -9.38
N GLN A 140 19.18 -6.94 -10.54
CA GLN A 140 19.81 -6.45 -11.78
C GLN A 140 20.28 -4.99 -11.67
N PHE A 141 19.45 -4.12 -11.11
CA PHE A 141 19.69 -2.68 -11.07
C PHE A 141 20.61 -2.26 -9.92
N TRP A 142 20.35 -2.76 -8.71
CA TRP A 142 21.08 -2.37 -7.50
C TRP A 142 22.31 -3.24 -7.22
N LYS A 143 22.42 -4.40 -7.88
CA LYS A 143 23.55 -5.34 -7.75
C LYS A 143 23.83 -5.67 -6.28
N ASP A 144 25.06 -5.45 -5.82
CA ASP A 144 25.51 -5.76 -4.46
C ASP A 144 24.75 -4.98 -3.37
N HIS A 145 24.10 -3.86 -3.72
CA HIS A 145 23.30 -3.07 -2.77
C HIS A 145 21.89 -3.62 -2.58
N TRP A 146 21.45 -4.60 -3.40
CA TRP A 146 20.08 -5.09 -3.35
C TRP A 146 19.74 -5.78 -2.03
N GLY A 147 20.61 -6.65 -1.50
CA GLY A 147 20.34 -7.36 -0.24
C GLY A 147 20.08 -6.42 0.96
N PRO A 148 20.98 -5.44 1.21
CA PRO A 148 20.75 -4.41 2.24
C PRO A 148 19.51 -3.54 2.00
N LEU A 149 19.24 -3.15 0.75
CA LEU A 149 18.06 -2.36 0.41
C LEU A 149 16.76 -3.16 0.60
N TYR A 150 16.73 -4.41 0.14
CA TYR A 150 15.58 -5.28 0.26
C TYR A 150 15.26 -5.56 1.72
N SER A 151 16.26 -5.91 2.55
CA SER A 151 16.03 -6.17 3.98
C SER A 151 15.54 -4.96 4.77
N SER A 152 15.93 -3.74 4.40
CA SER A 152 15.46 -2.51 5.06
C SER A 152 14.07 -2.05 4.61
N LEU A 153 13.69 -2.35 3.36
CA LEU A 153 12.40 -1.96 2.76
C LEU A 153 11.36 -3.08 2.77
N ALA A 154 11.77 -4.32 3.02
CA ALA A 154 10.87 -5.47 3.12
C ALA A 154 10.05 -5.34 4.41
N GLY A 155 8.78 -4.97 4.25
CA GLY A 155 7.78 -5.07 5.31
C GLY A 155 7.25 -6.50 5.46
N ASN A 156 6.15 -6.64 6.20
CA ASN A 156 5.47 -7.93 6.38
C ASN A 156 5.02 -8.51 5.02
N PRO A 157 5.50 -9.70 4.62
CA PRO A 157 5.21 -10.28 3.31
C PRO A 157 3.76 -10.80 3.16
N PHE A 158 3.00 -10.91 4.26
CA PHE A 158 1.65 -11.46 4.32
C PHE A 158 0.58 -10.38 4.58
N ALA A 159 0.90 -9.14 4.25
CA ALA A 159 0.06 -7.98 4.46
C ALA A 159 -0.53 -7.46 3.13
N ALA A 160 -1.17 -8.34 2.34
CA ALA A 160 -1.68 -7.97 1.01
C ALA A 160 -2.98 -7.14 1.08
N MET A 161 -3.97 -7.56 1.87
CA MET A 161 -5.30 -6.91 1.90
C MET A 161 -5.57 -6.15 3.22
N PRO A 162 -6.05 -4.90 3.17
CA PRO A 162 -6.24 -4.04 2.00
C PRO A 162 -4.90 -3.55 1.43
N SER A 163 -4.79 -3.25 0.13
CA SER A 163 -3.53 -2.71 -0.40
C SER A 163 -3.28 -1.29 0.14
N LEU A 164 -2.36 -1.14 1.10
CA LEU A 164 -1.95 0.17 1.62
C LEU A 164 -1.23 1.01 0.55
N HIS A 165 -0.50 0.36 -0.37
CA HIS A 165 0.07 0.99 -1.55
C HIS A 165 -0.99 1.77 -2.33
N PHE A 166 -2.08 1.07 -2.66
CA PHE A 166 -3.16 1.65 -3.43
C PHE A 166 -4.03 2.61 -2.60
N ALA A 167 -4.38 2.26 -1.37
CA ALA A 167 -5.23 3.07 -0.50
C ALA A 167 -4.63 4.46 -0.22
N THR A 168 -3.34 4.50 0.15
CA THR A 168 -2.64 5.77 0.41
C THR A 168 -2.44 6.60 -0.86
N SER A 169 -2.25 5.95 -2.02
CA SER A 169 -2.17 6.63 -3.32
C SER A 169 -3.51 7.23 -3.75
N VAL A 170 -4.62 6.50 -3.57
CA VAL A 170 -5.98 7.03 -3.77
C VAL A 170 -6.22 8.24 -2.87
N MET A 171 -5.86 8.15 -1.58
CA MET A 171 -5.98 9.27 -0.64
C MET A 171 -5.14 10.47 -1.11
N ALA A 172 -3.89 10.23 -1.51
CA ALA A 172 -3.00 11.26 -2.04
C ALA A 172 -3.59 11.93 -3.29
N ALA A 173 -4.12 11.16 -4.24
CA ALA A 173 -4.75 11.70 -5.46
C ALA A 173 -5.97 12.58 -5.14
N LYS A 174 -6.79 12.18 -4.17
CA LYS A 174 -7.95 12.97 -3.70
C LYS A 174 -7.51 14.27 -3.02
N ILE A 175 -6.47 14.23 -2.21
CA ILE A 175 -5.87 15.40 -1.57
C ILE A 175 -5.27 16.35 -2.61
N LEU A 176 -4.46 15.85 -3.54
CA LEU A 176 -3.86 16.63 -4.63
C LEU A 176 -4.92 17.24 -5.54
N ARG A 177 -6.04 16.55 -5.77
CA ARG A 177 -7.15 17.13 -6.53
C ARG A 177 -7.75 18.37 -5.86
N ARG A 178 -7.71 18.47 -4.52
CA ARG A 178 -8.17 19.65 -3.77
C ARG A 178 -7.20 20.83 -3.86
N THR A 179 -5.92 20.60 -4.19
CA THR A 179 -4.95 21.70 -4.39
C THR A 179 -5.00 22.27 -5.81
N GLY A 180 -5.40 21.46 -6.81
CA GLY A 180 -5.59 21.93 -8.18
C GLY A 180 -5.85 20.79 -9.17
N LYS A 181 -6.34 21.14 -10.38
CA LYS A 181 -6.69 20.14 -11.39
C LYS A 181 -5.49 19.33 -11.88
N VAL A 182 -4.35 20.00 -12.08
CA VAL A 182 -3.12 19.39 -12.57
C VAL A 182 -2.51 18.45 -11.53
N ALA A 183 -2.38 18.89 -10.27
CA ALA A 183 -1.91 18.05 -9.18
C ALA A 183 -2.79 16.80 -9.02
N GLY A 184 -4.11 16.96 -9.10
CA GLY A 184 -5.04 15.84 -9.10
C GLY A 184 -4.85 14.88 -10.27
N ALA A 185 -4.63 15.39 -11.48
CA ALA A 185 -4.38 14.56 -12.67
C ALA A 185 -3.08 13.76 -12.53
N ILE A 186 -2.01 14.37 -12.00
CA ILE A 186 -0.74 13.69 -11.70
C ILE A 186 -0.96 12.59 -10.66
N GLY A 187 -1.65 12.90 -9.55
CA GLY A 187 -1.93 11.93 -8.49
C GLY A 187 -2.76 10.73 -8.96
N TRP A 188 -3.81 10.98 -9.75
CA TRP A 188 -4.63 9.89 -10.33
C TRP A 188 -3.90 9.11 -11.41
N GLY A 189 -3.08 9.77 -12.23
CA GLY A 189 -2.22 9.10 -13.22
C GLY A 189 -1.24 8.15 -12.53
N TYR A 190 -0.54 8.62 -11.50
CA TYR A 190 0.33 7.77 -10.69
C TYR A 190 -0.45 6.61 -10.04
N THR A 191 -1.60 6.89 -9.42
CA THR A 191 -2.43 5.85 -8.76
C THR A 191 -2.87 4.77 -9.74
N GLY A 192 -3.26 5.15 -10.97
CA GLY A 192 -3.62 4.20 -12.02
C GLY A 192 -2.44 3.33 -12.44
N THR A 193 -1.27 3.94 -12.68
CA THR A 193 -0.04 3.21 -13.01
C THR A 193 0.37 2.26 -11.89
N LEU A 194 0.31 2.72 -10.63
CA LEU A 194 0.61 1.90 -9.46
C LEU A 194 -0.38 0.73 -9.34
N GLY A 195 -1.67 0.95 -9.55
CA GLY A 195 -2.67 -0.13 -9.51
C GLY A 195 -2.37 -1.24 -10.52
N VAL A 196 -2.02 -0.86 -11.76
CA VAL A 196 -1.57 -1.82 -12.78
C VAL A 196 -0.28 -2.52 -12.33
N ALA A 197 0.69 -1.77 -11.80
CA ALA A 197 1.95 -2.32 -11.33
C ALA A 197 1.75 -3.37 -10.24
N LEU A 198 0.96 -3.08 -9.21
CA LEU A 198 0.75 -3.99 -8.07
C LEU A 198 0.17 -5.34 -8.52
N VAL A 199 -0.79 -5.33 -9.45
CA VAL A 199 -1.42 -6.56 -9.97
C VAL A 199 -0.49 -7.27 -10.96
N TYR A 200 0.14 -6.55 -11.89
CA TYR A 200 1.04 -7.13 -12.89
C TYR A 200 2.26 -7.79 -12.25
N LEU A 201 2.88 -7.12 -11.27
CA LEU A 201 4.09 -7.59 -10.58
C LEU A 201 3.78 -8.70 -9.57
N GLY A 202 2.50 -9.02 -9.34
CA GLY A 202 2.05 -10.08 -8.44
C GLY A 202 2.18 -9.74 -6.96
N GLU A 203 2.26 -8.45 -6.63
CA GLU A 203 2.35 -7.96 -5.25
C GLU A 203 0.98 -7.84 -4.58
N HIS A 204 -0.09 -7.60 -5.34
CA HIS A 204 -1.46 -7.57 -4.84
C HIS A 204 -2.48 -8.14 -5.82
N TYR A 205 -3.57 -8.68 -5.28
CA TYR A 205 -4.78 -9.01 -6.00
C TYR A 205 -5.60 -7.77 -6.35
N VAL A 206 -6.50 -7.87 -7.34
CA VAL A 206 -7.46 -6.81 -7.61
C VAL A 206 -8.39 -6.58 -6.41
N ILE A 207 -8.79 -7.64 -5.71
CA ILE A 207 -9.60 -7.48 -4.48
C ILE A 207 -8.88 -6.67 -3.40
N ASP A 208 -7.55 -6.78 -3.29
CA ASP A 208 -6.77 -5.98 -2.33
C ASP A 208 -6.85 -4.49 -2.65
N LEU A 209 -6.79 -4.16 -3.95
CA LEU A 209 -6.92 -2.78 -4.45
C LEU A 209 -8.34 -2.25 -4.21
N ILE A 210 -9.37 -3.06 -4.45
CA ILE A 210 -10.76 -2.69 -4.16
C ILE A 210 -10.94 -2.41 -2.67
N ALA A 211 -10.44 -3.29 -1.79
CA ALA A 211 -10.49 -3.10 -0.35
C ALA A 211 -9.71 -1.84 0.08
N GLY A 212 -8.55 -1.59 -0.51
CA GLY A 212 -7.76 -0.38 -0.28
C GLY A 212 -8.48 0.91 -0.72
N ALA A 213 -9.12 0.90 -1.89
CA ALA A 213 -9.93 2.02 -2.35
C ALA A 213 -11.15 2.26 -1.45
N ALA A 214 -11.82 1.19 -0.99
CA ALA A 214 -12.93 1.26 -0.06
C ALA A 214 -12.50 1.85 1.29
N LEU A 215 -11.34 1.44 1.81
CA LEU A 215 -10.76 2.01 3.03
C LEU A 215 -10.49 3.52 2.86
N ALA A 216 -9.81 3.91 1.78
CA ALA A 216 -9.52 5.31 1.50
C ALA A 216 -10.80 6.16 1.34
N GLU A 217 -11.83 5.60 0.70
CA GLU A 217 -13.14 6.25 0.56
C GLU A 217 -13.86 6.39 1.91
N GLY A 218 -13.86 5.34 2.73
CA GLY A 218 -14.44 5.35 4.07
C GLY A 218 -13.81 6.43 4.95
N VAL A 219 -12.49 6.46 5.04
CA VAL A 219 -11.75 7.50 5.77
C VAL A 219 -12.07 8.89 5.23
N TRP A 220 -12.09 9.07 3.91
CA TRP A 220 -12.40 10.36 3.29
C TRP A 220 -13.80 10.88 3.65
N ARG A 221 -14.81 10.01 3.66
CA ARG A 221 -16.19 10.36 4.02
C ARG A 221 -16.32 10.70 5.50
N ILE A 222 -15.65 9.96 6.37
CA ILE A 222 -15.73 10.13 7.83
C ILE A 222 -14.87 11.32 8.33
N ALA A 223 -13.80 11.67 7.63
CA ALA A 223 -12.95 12.82 7.95
C ALA A 223 -13.62 14.18 7.68
N GLY A 224 -14.77 14.22 6.98
CA GLY A 224 -15.62 15.41 6.90
C GLY A 224 -16.24 15.76 8.27
N PRO A 225 -17.05 14.85 8.84
CA PRO A 225 -17.67 15.01 10.16
C PRO A 225 -16.72 15.15 11.36
N LEU A 226 -15.53 14.54 11.34
CA LEU A 226 -14.64 14.47 12.52
C LEU A 226 -13.61 15.60 12.64
N ALA A 227 -13.51 16.50 11.66
CA ALA A 227 -12.59 17.64 11.70
C ALA A 227 -12.75 18.55 12.95
N PRO A 228 -13.96 18.80 13.48
CA PRO A 228 -14.14 19.57 14.72
C PRO A 228 -13.63 18.82 15.96
N VAL A 229 -13.83 17.50 16.02
CA VAL A 229 -13.52 16.68 17.20
C VAL A 229 -12.00 16.58 17.44
N GLY A 230 -11.21 16.40 16.37
CA GLY A 230 -9.75 16.38 16.48
C GLY A 230 -9.15 17.71 16.96
N GLN A 231 -9.76 18.84 16.57
CA GLN A 231 -9.36 20.16 17.04
C GLN A 231 -9.72 20.36 18.52
N SER A 232 -10.89 19.85 18.96
CA SER A 232 -11.30 19.89 20.37
C SER A 232 -10.40 19.04 21.27
N ILE A 233 -10.00 17.83 20.83
CA ILE A 233 -9.08 16.97 21.57
C ILE A 233 -7.69 17.62 21.65
N GLY A 234 -7.17 18.16 20.52
CA GLY A 234 -5.90 18.87 20.51
C GLY A 234 -5.91 20.12 21.40
N ALA A 235 -7.02 20.87 21.42
CA ALA A 235 -7.19 22.01 22.31
C ALA A 235 -7.27 21.60 23.79
N ALA A 236 -7.91 20.47 24.10
CA ALA A 236 -8.01 19.92 25.44
C ALA A 236 -6.63 19.44 25.96
N VAL A 237 -5.88 18.70 25.15
CA VAL A 237 -4.51 18.26 25.49
C VAL A 237 -3.57 19.45 25.68
N ASN A 238 -3.60 20.44 24.78
CA ASN A 238 -2.83 21.67 24.93
C ASN A 238 -3.28 22.49 26.16
N GLY A 239 -4.56 22.42 26.53
CA GLY A 239 -5.10 23.02 27.76
C GLY A 239 -4.54 22.35 29.01
N LEU A 240 -4.48 21.02 29.03
CA LEU A 240 -3.91 20.24 30.13
C LEU A 240 -2.40 20.48 30.27
N GLN A 241 -1.65 20.52 29.17
CA GLN A 241 -0.22 20.82 29.18
C GLN A 241 0.08 22.23 29.71
N ARG A 242 -0.71 23.24 29.31
CA ARG A 242 -0.57 24.61 29.83
C ARG A 242 -0.89 24.72 31.32
N ARG A 243 -1.88 23.97 31.82
CA ARG A 243 -2.21 23.92 33.25
C ARG A 243 -1.13 23.21 34.07
N ALA A 244 -0.55 22.13 33.53
CA ALA A 244 0.56 21.45 34.17
C ALA A 244 1.82 22.34 34.25
N ALA A 245 2.09 23.13 33.20
CA ALA A 245 3.21 24.07 33.16
C ALA A 245 3.02 25.34 34.01
N ALA A 246 1.79 25.66 34.41
CA ALA A 246 1.49 26.82 35.26
C ALA A 246 1.47 26.49 36.77
N ASN A 247 1.45 25.20 37.12
CA ASN A 247 1.36 24.70 38.50
C ASN A 247 2.66 24.04 39.00
N GLY A 248 3.76 24.16 38.24
CA GLY A 248 5.11 23.73 38.62
C GLY A 248 6.07 24.90 38.53
#